data_AF-A0A453KQ92-F1
#
_entry.id   AF-A0A453KQ92-F1
#
_cell.length_a   1.000
_cell.length_b   1.000
_cell.length_c   1.000
_cell.angle_alpha   90.00
_cell.angle_beta   90.00
_cell.angle_gamma   90.00
#
_symmetry.space_group_name_H-M   'P 1'
#
loop_
_entity.id
_entity.type
_entity.pdbx_description
1 polymer ?
#
loop_
_entity_poly.entity_id
_entity_poly.type
_entity_poly.pdbx_seq_one_letter_code
_entity_poly.pdbx_strand_id
1 'polypeptide(L)'
;MWIMMRREKRDRRHFKRMRFPPFDDEEPPLDYADNLLDVEPLEAIQLELDPEEDGAVYKWFYDHKPLVKTKLINGPSYRKWHLSLPIMATLYRLAGQLLSDLIDRNYFYLFDMESFFTAKALNMCIPGGPKFEPLYRDMEKGDEDWNEFNDINKLIIRQPLRTEYRIAFPHLYNNRPRKVRLCIYHTPMIMYIKTEDPDLP
;
A
#
# COMPACT_ATOMS: atom_id res chain seq x y z
N MET A 1 0.40 -7.74 -15.89
CA MET A 1 -0.55 -6.62 -16.10
C MET A 1 0.10 -5.24 -16.11
N TRP A 2 0.58 -4.72 -14.97
CA TRP A 2 1.11 -3.34 -14.85
C TRP A 2 2.12 -2.95 -15.94
N ILE A 3 3.12 -3.80 -16.16
CA ILE A 3 4.15 -3.57 -17.18
C ILE A 3 3.55 -3.49 -18.58
N MET A 4 2.71 -4.47 -18.98
CA MET A 4 2.10 -4.49 -20.31
C MET A 4 1.17 -3.29 -20.54
N MET A 5 0.35 -2.91 -19.55
CA MET A 5 -0.50 -1.73 -19.66
C MET A 5 0.31 -0.43 -19.83
N ARG A 6 1.45 -0.30 -19.13
CA ARG A 6 2.34 0.86 -19.28
C ARG A 6 3.04 0.87 -20.64
N ARG A 7 3.46 -0.29 -21.15
CA ARG A 7 4.04 -0.42 -22.51
C ARG A 7 3.02 -0.04 -23.57
N GLU A 8 1.81 -0.61 -23.52
CA GLU A 8 0.72 -0.29 -24.45
C GLU A 8 0.37 1.21 -24.43
N LYS A 9 0.29 1.81 -23.23
CA LYS A 9 0.04 3.26 -23.09
C LYS A 9 1.16 4.12 -23.68
N ARG A 10 2.41 3.66 -23.63
CA ARG A 10 3.57 4.35 -24.21
C ARG A 10 3.61 4.22 -25.73
N ASP A 11 3.34 3.01 -26.23
CA ASP A 11 3.56 2.66 -27.64
C ASP A 11 2.40 3.12 -28.54
N ARG A 12 1.18 3.18 -28.00
CA ARG A 12 -0.01 3.59 -28.74
C ARG A 12 -0.15 5.10 -28.87
N ARG A 13 -0.04 5.62 -30.10
CA ARG A 13 -0.18 7.07 -30.42
C ARG A 13 -1.56 7.64 -30.12
N HIS A 14 -2.62 6.92 -30.48
CA HIS A 14 -4.00 7.34 -30.24
C HIS A 14 -4.74 6.28 -29.43
N PHE A 15 -4.88 6.55 -28.13
CA PHE A 15 -5.63 5.70 -27.22
C PHE A 15 -7.05 6.27 -27.03
N LYS A 16 -8.02 5.69 -27.74
CA LYS A 16 -9.44 6.06 -27.63
C LYS A 16 -10.08 5.29 -26.48
N ARG A 17 -10.65 6.00 -25.51
CA ARG A 17 -11.42 5.41 -24.41
C ARG A 17 -12.82 5.02 -24.88
N MET A 18 -13.42 4.02 -24.22
CA MET A 18 -14.83 3.68 -24.42
C MET A 18 -15.72 4.87 -24.02
N ARG A 19 -16.89 4.95 -24.66
CA ARG A 19 -17.93 5.92 -24.29
C ARG A 19 -18.85 5.28 -23.25
N PHE A 20 -19.40 6.11 -22.38
CA PHE A 20 -20.36 5.70 -21.35
C PHE A 20 -21.65 6.54 -21.49
N PRO A 21 -22.83 5.90 -21.55
CA PRO A 21 -23.06 4.45 -21.55
C PRO A 21 -22.58 3.77 -22.85
N PRO A 22 -22.21 2.47 -22.84
CA PRO A 22 -21.80 1.74 -24.06
C PRO A 22 -22.95 1.41 -25.01
N PHE A 23 -24.18 1.30 -24.48
CA PHE A 23 -25.41 1.00 -25.20
C PHE A 23 -26.37 2.19 -25.10
N ASP A 24 -27.26 2.33 -26.08
CA ASP A 24 -28.34 3.30 -26.04
C ASP A 24 -29.46 2.84 -25.09
N ASP A 25 -30.14 3.77 -24.42
CA ASP A 25 -31.22 3.45 -23.47
C ASP A 25 -32.49 2.93 -24.18
N GLU A 26 -32.63 3.20 -25.48
CA GLU A 26 -33.74 2.71 -26.31
C GLU A 26 -33.49 1.30 -26.91
N GLU A 27 -32.23 0.82 -26.89
CA GLU A 27 -31.90 -0.50 -27.43
C GLU A 27 -32.22 -1.63 -26.42
N PRO A 28 -32.91 -2.71 -26.85
CA PRO A 28 -33.12 -3.86 -25.98
C PRO A 28 -31.78 -4.57 -25.68
N PRO A 29 -31.65 -5.25 -24.52
CA PRO A 29 -30.45 -6.02 -24.22
C PRO A 29 -30.14 -7.07 -25.30
N LEU A 30 -28.86 -7.17 -25.67
CA LEU A 30 -28.40 -8.15 -26.65
C LEU A 30 -28.55 -9.58 -26.13
N ASP A 31 -29.06 -10.48 -26.98
CA ASP A 31 -29.07 -11.91 -26.70
C ASP A 31 -27.68 -12.53 -26.90
N TYR A 32 -27.30 -13.41 -25.98
CA TYR A 32 -25.98 -14.07 -25.96
C TYR A 32 -25.85 -15.09 -27.08
N ALA A 33 -26.89 -15.89 -27.33
CA ALA A 33 -26.85 -16.96 -28.32
C ALA A 33 -26.67 -16.39 -29.73
N ASP A 34 -27.41 -15.32 -30.05
CA ASP A 34 -27.39 -14.73 -31.39
C ASP A 34 -26.16 -13.84 -31.66
N ASN A 35 -25.62 -13.16 -30.65
CA ASN A 35 -24.60 -12.12 -30.86
C ASN A 35 -23.19 -12.46 -30.36
N LEU A 36 -23.05 -13.38 -29.39
CA LEU A 36 -21.78 -13.57 -28.66
C LEU A 36 -21.27 -15.01 -28.67
N LEU A 37 -22.13 -16.01 -28.83
CA LEU A 37 -21.76 -17.42 -28.70
C LEU A 37 -20.68 -17.85 -29.70
N ASP A 38 -20.80 -17.40 -30.96
CA ASP A 38 -19.91 -17.78 -32.05
C ASP A 38 -18.72 -16.82 -32.22
N VAL A 39 -18.62 -15.78 -31.38
CA VAL A 39 -17.56 -14.76 -31.47
C VAL A 39 -16.43 -15.12 -30.51
N GLU A 40 -15.27 -15.44 -31.06
CA GLU A 40 -14.06 -15.65 -30.24
C GLU A 40 -13.64 -14.33 -29.57
N PRO A 41 -13.39 -14.35 -28.24
CA PRO A 41 -12.87 -13.18 -27.55
C PRO A 41 -11.51 -12.76 -28.10
N LEU A 42 -11.26 -11.44 -28.13
CA LEU A 42 -9.94 -10.92 -28.46
C LEU A 42 -8.91 -11.37 -27.42
N GLU A 43 -7.64 -11.37 -27.84
CA GLU A 43 -6.51 -11.74 -26.99
C GLU A 43 -6.51 -10.95 -25.68
N ALA A 44 -6.34 -11.69 -24.58
CA ALA A 44 -6.22 -11.10 -23.27
C ALA A 44 -4.86 -10.40 -23.11
N ILE A 45 -4.79 -9.47 -22.15
CA ILE A 45 -3.51 -8.83 -21.80
C ILE A 45 -2.63 -9.87 -21.09
N GLN A 46 -1.68 -10.43 -21.83
CA GLN A 46 -0.70 -11.39 -21.32
C GLN A 46 0.71 -10.84 -21.52
N LEU A 47 1.54 -10.96 -20.47
CA LEU A 47 2.98 -10.74 -20.58
C LEU A 47 3.61 -11.97 -21.21
N GLU A 48 4.44 -11.79 -22.24
CA GLU A 48 5.32 -12.84 -22.73
C GLU A 48 6.33 -13.20 -21.63
N LEU A 49 6.25 -14.45 -21.16
CA LEU A 49 7.12 -14.99 -20.12
C LEU A 49 8.32 -15.69 -20.76
N ASP A 50 9.46 -15.65 -20.07
CA ASP A 50 10.66 -16.36 -20.53
C ASP A 50 10.58 -17.86 -20.15
N PRO A 51 10.73 -18.81 -21.09
CA PRO A 51 10.63 -20.24 -20.78
C PRO A 51 11.69 -20.76 -19.80
N GLU A 52 12.86 -20.14 -19.74
CA GLU A 52 13.98 -20.51 -18.88
C GLU A 52 13.86 -19.84 -17.50
N GLU A 53 13.75 -18.52 -17.47
CA GLU A 53 13.67 -17.78 -16.20
C GLU A 53 12.33 -17.96 -15.47
N ASP A 54 11.21 -17.94 -16.22
CA ASP A 54 9.85 -18.07 -15.67
C ASP A 54 9.30 -19.49 -15.75
N GLY A 55 10.14 -20.48 -16.07
CA GLY A 55 9.74 -21.87 -16.30
C GLY A 55 8.88 -22.49 -15.19
N ALA A 56 9.06 -22.05 -13.94
CA ALA A 56 8.27 -22.50 -12.79
C ALA A 56 6.77 -22.10 -12.86
N VAL A 57 6.46 -20.96 -13.49
CA VAL A 57 5.09 -20.41 -13.59
C VAL A 57 4.54 -20.39 -15.03
N TYR A 58 5.42 -20.49 -16.03
CA TYR A 58 5.14 -20.29 -17.46
C TYR A 58 3.83 -20.91 -17.96
N LYS A 59 3.57 -22.17 -17.58
CA LYS A 59 2.46 -22.96 -18.13
C LYS A 59 1.07 -22.61 -17.59
N TRP A 60 0.98 -22.01 -16.41
CA TRP A 60 -0.27 -21.87 -15.68
C TRP A 60 -0.54 -20.45 -15.18
N PHE A 61 0.39 -19.51 -15.37
CA PHE A 61 0.32 -18.18 -14.78
C PHE A 61 -0.95 -17.39 -15.14
N TYR A 62 -1.47 -17.57 -16.37
CA TYR A 62 -2.69 -16.90 -16.85
C TYR A 62 -3.95 -17.78 -16.83
N ASP A 63 -3.90 -18.96 -16.20
CA ASP A 63 -5.09 -19.79 -16.02
C ASP A 63 -6.08 -19.12 -15.06
N HIS A 64 -7.38 -19.35 -15.28
CA HIS A 64 -8.44 -18.85 -14.39
C HIS A 64 -8.32 -19.42 -12.96
N LYS A 65 -7.97 -20.70 -12.83
CA LYS A 65 -7.70 -21.38 -11.55
C LYS A 65 -6.46 -22.27 -11.70
N PRO A 66 -5.25 -21.70 -11.56
CA PRO A 66 -4.02 -22.44 -11.80
C PRO A 66 -3.84 -23.58 -10.79
N LEU A 67 -3.08 -24.62 -11.18
CA LEU A 67 -2.60 -25.67 -10.28
C LEU A 67 -3.67 -26.51 -9.53
N VAL A 68 -4.97 -26.35 -9.78
CA VAL A 68 -6.07 -27.06 -9.06
C VAL A 68 -5.90 -28.58 -9.04
N LYS A 69 -5.36 -29.15 -10.11
CA LYS A 69 -5.15 -30.60 -10.28
C LYS A 69 -3.82 -31.09 -9.70
N THR A 70 -3.09 -30.24 -8.97
CA THR A 70 -1.76 -30.54 -8.42
C THR A 70 -1.81 -30.67 -6.90
N LYS A 71 -0.75 -31.23 -6.31
CA LYS A 71 -0.58 -31.33 -4.85
C LYS A 71 -0.32 -29.97 -4.17
N LEU A 72 -0.05 -28.93 -4.95
CA LEU A 72 0.25 -27.59 -4.44
C LEU A 72 -1.00 -26.88 -3.90
N ILE A 73 -2.19 -27.36 -4.25
CA ILE A 73 -3.47 -26.82 -3.78
C ILE A 73 -4.28 -27.94 -3.14
N ASN A 74 -5.11 -27.59 -2.17
CA ASN A 74 -5.97 -28.51 -1.45
C ASN A 74 -7.13 -29.13 -2.26
N GLY A 75 -7.18 -28.92 -3.58
CA GLY A 75 -8.25 -29.39 -4.48
C GLY A 75 -9.19 -28.28 -4.98
N PRO A 76 -10.36 -28.63 -5.53
CA PRO A 76 -11.25 -27.70 -6.22
C PRO A 76 -11.84 -26.60 -5.33
N SER A 77 -11.78 -26.77 -4.01
CA SER A 77 -12.18 -25.72 -3.06
C SER A 77 -11.25 -24.50 -3.07
N TYR A 78 -10.00 -24.65 -3.54
CA TYR A 78 -9.04 -23.57 -3.79
C TYR A 78 -8.81 -22.63 -2.58
N ARG A 79 -8.75 -23.19 -1.37
CA ARG A 79 -8.66 -22.40 -0.11
C ARG A 79 -7.25 -22.32 0.46
N LYS A 80 -6.43 -23.34 0.20
CA LYS A 80 -5.08 -23.45 0.76
C LYS A 80 -4.12 -23.84 -0.35
N TRP A 81 -2.96 -23.19 -0.34
CA TRP A 81 -1.86 -23.43 -1.26
C TRP A 81 -0.57 -23.67 -0.50
N HIS A 82 0.33 -24.43 -1.09
CA HIS A 82 1.69 -24.65 -0.62
C HIS A 82 2.60 -24.67 -1.85
N LEU A 83 3.32 -23.58 -2.07
CA LEU A 83 4.16 -23.37 -3.25
C LEU A 83 5.62 -23.61 -2.91
N SER A 84 6.38 -24.12 -3.88
CA SER A 84 7.82 -24.31 -3.74
C SER A 84 8.58 -22.98 -3.85
N LEU A 85 9.80 -22.94 -3.33
CA LEU A 85 10.65 -21.75 -3.36
C LEU A 85 10.88 -21.20 -4.79
N PRO A 86 11.15 -22.02 -5.83
CA PRO A 86 11.30 -21.50 -7.19
C PRO A 86 10.06 -20.78 -7.71
N ILE A 87 8.86 -21.29 -7.40
CA ILE A 87 7.59 -20.64 -7.77
C ILE A 87 7.45 -19.30 -7.04
N MET A 88 7.73 -19.27 -5.74
CA MET A 88 7.64 -18.04 -4.95
C MET A 88 8.64 -16.98 -5.42
N ALA A 89 9.86 -17.39 -5.79
CA ALA A 89 10.91 -16.50 -6.29
C ALA A 89 10.51 -15.84 -7.62
N THR A 90 10.01 -16.62 -8.59
CA THR A 90 9.55 -16.07 -9.88
C THR A 90 8.34 -15.17 -9.71
N LEU A 91 7.36 -15.55 -8.89
CA LEU A 91 6.19 -14.71 -8.58
C LEU A 91 6.59 -13.39 -7.90
N TYR A 92 7.52 -13.43 -6.95
CA TYR A 92 8.03 -12.23 -6.27
C TYR A 92 8.74 -11.28 -7.26
N ARG A 93 9.57 -11.84 -8.16
CA ARG A 93 10.25 -11.08 -9.22
C ARG A 93 9.25 -10.41 -10.18
N LEU A 94 8.26 -11.16 -10.68
CA LEU A 94 7.23 -10.64 -11.59
C LEU A 94 6.37 -9.55 -10.92
N ALA A 95 6.13 -9.66 -9.61
CA ALA A 95 5.37 -8.69 -8.83
C ALA A 95 6.20 -7.47 -8.37
N GLY A 96 7.52 -7.45 -8.60
CA GLY A 96 8.43 -6.44 -8.06
C GLY A 96 8.06 -4.99 -8.40
N GLN A 97 7.38 -4.74 -9.52
CA GLN A 97 6.90 -3.39 -9.88
C GLN A 97 5.77 -2.85 -8.98
N LEU A 98 5.13 -3.72 -8.19
CA LEU A 98 4.00 -3.39 -7.33
C LEU A 98 4.33 -3.56 -5.84
N LEU A 99 5.36 -4.34 -5.52
CA LEU A 99 5.81 -4.54 -4.15
C LEU A 99 6.70 -3.38 -3.70
N SER A 100 6.75 -3.17 -2.39
CA SER A 100 7.63 -2.17 -1.79
C SER A 100 8.99 -2.79 -1.50
N ASP A 101 10.06 -2.04 -1.79
CA ASP A 101 11.43 -2.40 -1.43
C ASP A 101 11.78 -2.06 0.03
N LEU A 102 10.81 -1.56 0.81
CA LEU A 102 11.00 -1.16 2.19
C LEU A 102 11.00 -2.38 3.11
N ILE A 103 12.19 -2.78 3.55
CA ILE A 103 12.38 -3.92 4.45
C ILE A 103 12.38 -3.49 5.92
N ASP A 104 12.98 -2.32 6.22
CA ASP A 104 13.07 -1.81 7.59
C ASP A 104 11.76 -1.13 8.02
N ARG A 105 11.19 -1.61 9.14
CA ARG A 105 10.01 -1.04 9.77
C ARG A 105 10.24 0.36 10.32
N ASN A 106 11.50 0.71 10.65
CA ASN A 106 11.85 2.05 11.10
C ASN A 106 11.52 3.13 10.03
N TYR A 107 11.39 2.76 8.76
CA TYR A 107 10.93 3.68 7.71
C TYR A 107 9.57 4.32 8.05
N PHE A 108 8.67 3.57 8.70
CA PHE A 108 7.34 4.03 9.09
C PHE A 108 7.33 4.75 10.45
N TYR A 109 8.49 5.25 10.91
CA TYR A 109 8.53 6.06 12.13
C TYR A 109 7.62 7.29 11.98
N LEU A 110 6.70 7.45 12.95
CA LEU A 110 5.60 8.43 12.92
C LEU A 110 4.59 8.24 11.78
N PHE A 111 4.72 7.21 10.96
CA PHE A 111 3.83 6.90 9.85
C PHE A 111 3.18 5.52 10.02
N ASP A 112 2.89 5.16 11.27
CA ASP A 112 2.16 3.98 11.69
C ASP A 112 0.78 4.35 12.27
N MET A 113 -0.07 3.34 12.45
CA MET A 113 -1.43 3.54 12.95
C MET A 113 -1.46 4.18 14.34
N GLU A 114 -0.55 3.81 15.24
CA GLU A 114 -0.48 4.38 16.59
C GLU A 114 -0.12 5.87 16.57
N SER A 115 0.82 6.28 15.72
CA SER A 115 1.14 7.70 15.55
C SER A 115 -0.01 8.48 14.95
N PHE A 116 -0.76 7.92 13.99
CA PHE A 116 -1.95 8.58 13.46
C PHE A 116 -3.09 8.69 14.48
N PHE A 117 -3.28 7.68 15.33
CA PHE A 117 -4.25 7.75 16.41
C PHE A 117 -3.90 8.85 17.41
N THR A 118 -2.62 8.95 17.77
CA THR A 118 -2.11 10.00 18.66
C THR A 118 -2.23 11.38 18.02
N ALA A 119 -1.85 11.53 16.75
CA ALA A 119 -2.00 12.78 15.99
C ALA A 119 -3.47 13.25 15.97
N LYS A 120 -4.40 12.32 15.69
CA LYS A 120 -5.85 12.59 15.71
C LYS A 120 -6.35 12.99 17.11
N ALA A 121 -5.91 12.28 18.14
CA ALA A 121 -6.34 12.54 19.53
C ALA A 121 -5.84 13.90 20.04
N LEU A 122 -4.64 14.30 19.65
CA LEU A 122 -4.01 15.58 20.00
C LEU A 122 -4.41 16.74 19.08
N ASN A 123 -5.21 16.48 18.04
CA ASN A 123 -5.54 17.45 17.01
C ASN A 123 -4.28 18.07 16.35
N MET A 124 -3.28 17.23 16.09
CA MET A 124 -2.02 17.59 15.44
C MET A 124 -1.89 16.90 14.09
N CYS A 125 -1.04 17.45 13.23
CA CYS A 125 -0.76 16.90 11.91
C CYS A 125 0.71 16.55 11.80
N ILE A 126 0.98 15.35 11.28
CA ILE A 126 2.30 14.93 10.82
C ILE A 126 2.45 15.44 9.38
N PRO A 127 3.59 16.01 8.98
CA PRO A 127 3.83 16.37 7.59
C PRO A 127 3.59 15.16 6.66
N GLY A 128 2.79 15.33 5.61
CA GLY A 128 2.41 14.24 4.70
C GLY A 128 1.37 13.25 5.27
N GLY A 129 0.96 13.41 6.52
CA GLY A 129 -0.08 12.61 7.16
C GLY A 129 -1.49 13.18 6.98
N PRO A 130 -2.53 12.40 7.35
CA PRO A 130 -3.91 12.84 7.31
C PRO A 130 -4.22 13.90 8.38
N LYS A 131 -5.25 14.70 8.11
CA LYS A 131 -5.84 15.65 9.07
C LYS A 131 -7.24 15.22 9.45
N PHE A 132 -7.63 15.49 10.69
CA PHE A 132 -8.93 15.13 11.22
C PHE A 132 -9.53 16.30 11.98
N GLU A 133 -10.85 16.22 12.22
CA GLU A 133 -11.47 17.12 13.19
C GLU A 133 -10.98 16.83 14.62
N PRO A 134 -10.91 17.86 15.49
CA PRO A 134 -10.52 17.69 16.87
C PRO A 134 -11.42 16.69 17.59
N LEU A 135 -10.82 15.69 18.24
CA LEU A 135 -11.56 14.72 19.05
C LEU A 135 -12.18 15.36 20.29
N TYR A 136 -11.47 16.34 20.86
CA TYR A 136 -11.89 17.09 22.02
C TYR A 136 -11.95 18.57 21.65
N ARG A 137 -13.11 19.20 21.88
CA ARG A 137 -13.38 20.62 21.57
C ARG A 137 -13.48 21.50 22.83
N ASP A 138 -13.18 20.90 23.98
CA ASP A 138 -13.33 21.46 25.33
C ASP A 138 -12.11 22.27 25.81
N MET A 139 -11.06 22.37 24.99
CA MET A 139 -9.89 23.21 25.28
C MET A 139 -10.19 24.64 24.80
N GLU A 140 -10.61 25.52 25.71
CA GLU A 140 -10.67 26.96 25.44
C GLU A 140 -9.23 27.50 25.33
N LYS A 141 -8.88 28.03 24.15
CA LYS A 141 -7.51 28.47 23.81
C LYS A 141 -6.94 29.58 24.70
N GLY A 142 -7.75 30.25 25.52
CA GLY A 142 -7.35 31.45 26.26
C GLY A 142 -6.69 31.20 27.62
N ASP A 143 -7.03 30.10 28.30
CA ASP A 143 -6.71 29.95 29.73
C ASP A 143 -5.39 29.21 30.00
N GLU A 144 -4.83 28.50 29.02
CA GLU A 144 -3.57 27.74 29.21
C GLU A 144 -2.29 28.53 28.88
N ASP A 145 -2.40 29.65 28.16
CA ASP A 145 -1.24 30.37 27.59
C ASP A 145 -0.51 31.26 28.61
N TRP A 146 -1.19 31.78 29.64
CA TRP A 146 -0.59 32.63 30.67
C TRP A 146 -0.86 32.10 32.07
N ASN A 147 0.00 31.21 32.54
CA ASN A 147 -0.02 30.73 33.92
C ASN A 147 1.39 30.88 34.53
N GLU A 148 1.48 30.73 35.85
CA GLU A 148 2.74 30.90 36.60
C GLU A 148 3.87 29.96 36.13
N PHE A 149 3.51 28.84 35.51
CA PHE A 149 4.42 27.82 34.97
C PHE A 149 4.86 28.08 33.52
N ASN A 150 4.03 28.74 32.71
CA ASN A 150 4.25 29.04 31.30
C ASN A 150 4.77 30.48 31.06
N ASP A 151 5.23 31.15 32.12
CA ASP A 151 5.83 32.49 32.04
C ASP A 151 7.07 32.50 31.11
N ILE A 152 7.05 33.38 30.12
CA ILE A 152 8.12 33.52 29.12
C ILE A 152 9.48 33.83 29.75
N ASN A 153 9.51 34.50 30.91
CA ASN A 153 10.76 34.81 31.61
C ASN A 153 11.37 33.60 32.33
N LYS A 154 10.58 32.54 32.56
CA LYS A 154 11.00 31.30 33.22
C LYS A 154 11.34 30.19 32.20
N LEU A 155 10.92 30.35 30.95
CA LEU A 155 11.13 29.36 29.89
C LEU A 155 12.42 29.63 29.11
N ILE A 156 13.33 28.65 29.14
CA ILE A 156 14.55 28.68 28.32
C ILE A 156 14.26 28.03 26.97
N ILE A 157 14.03 28.85 25.94
CA ILE A 157 13.78 28.36 24.58
C ILE A 157 15.11 28.25 23.82
N ARG A 158 15.65 27.03 23.71
CA ARG A 158 16.83 26.75 22.87
C ARG A 158 16.46 26.27 21.47
N GLN A 159 15.44 25.42 21.38
CA GLN A 159 14.92 24.88 20.14
C GLN A 159 13.39 24.82 20.25
N PRO A 160 12.65 25.19 19.17
CA PRO A 160 11.20 25.13 19.20
C PRO A 160 10.70 23.69 19.21
N LEU A 161 9.73 23.42 20.07
CA LEU A 161 9.07 22.12 20.15
C LEU A 161 8.14 21.92 18.95
N ARG A 162 8.54 21.04 18.03
CA ARG A 162 7.76 20.65 16.85
C ARG A 162 6.66 19.61 17.16
N THR A 163 5.71 19.45 16.25
CA THR A 163 4.60 18.48 16.37
C THR A 163 5.08 17.03 16.39
N GLU A 164 6.19 16.73 15.70
CA GLU A 164 6.74 15.37 15.67
C GLU A 164 7.17 14.90 17.07
N TYR A 165 7.75 15.79 17.88
CA TYR A 165 8.12 15.46 19.27
C TYR A 165 6.89 15.21 20.14
N ARG A 166 5.84 16.01 19.94
CA ARG A 166 4.57 15.86 20.67
C ARG A 166 3.86 14.55 20.34
N ILE A 167 4.06 13.99 19.15
CA ILE A 167 3.47 12.71 18.76
C ILE A 167 4.36 11.55 19.18
N ALA A 168 5.69 11.67 19.02
CA ALA A 168 6.65 10.65 19.43
C ALA A 168 6.64 10.40 20.94
N PHE A 169 6.55 11.47 21.74
CA PHE A 169 6.53 11.40 23.20
C PHE A 169 5.27 12.09 23.75
N PRO A 170 4.10 11.46 23.59
CA PRO A 170 2.82 12.12 23.81
C PRO A 170 2.57 12.50 25.27
N HIS A 171 3.15 11.75 26.21
CA HIS A 171 3.00 12.00 27.64
C HIS A 171 3.99 13.04 28.19
N LEU A 172 5.03 13.41 27.44
CA LEU A 172 6.06 14.35 27.91
C LEU A 172 5.77 15.78 27.46
N TYR A 173 5.37 15.95 26.20
CA TYR A 173 5.31 17.27 25.56
C TYR A 173 3.90 17.83 25.36
N ASN A 174 2.87 17.15 25.88
CA ASN A 174 1.48 17.59 25.79
C ASN A 174 0.83 17.70 27.16
N ASN A 175 0.03 18.75 27.33
CA ASN A 175 -0.90 18.84 28.44
C ASN A 175 -2.09 17.91 28.17
N ARG A 176 -2.53 17.16 29.20
CA ARG A 176 -3.72 16.31 29.16
C ARG A 176 -3.78 15.36 27.93
N PRO A 177 -2.77 14.47 27.75
CA PRO A 177 -2.76 13.51 26.65
C PRO A 177 -3.87 12.46 26.83
N ARG A 178 -5.03 12.68 26.20
CA ARG A 178 -6.23 11.83 26.30
C ARG A 178 -6.35 10.92 25.08
N LYS A 179 -6.61 9.63 25.29
CA LYS A 179 -6.74 8.61 24.22
C LYS A 179 -5.55 8.58 23.24
N VAL A 180 -4.36 8.93 23.72
CA VAL A 180 -3.11 8.75 22.96
C VAL A 180 -2.66 7.30 23.02
N ARG A 181 -1.85 6.90 22.05
CA ARG A 181 -1.22 5.58 21.97
C ARG A 181 0.30 5.73 21.87
N LEU A 182 1.02 4.78 22.45
CA LEU A 182 2.47 4.73 22.35
C LEU A 182 2.86 4.02 21.06
N CYS A 183 3.65 4.69 20.22
CA CYS A 183 4.24 4.08 19.04
C CYS A 183 5.41 3.16 19.41
N ILE A 184 5.79 2.27 18.50
CA ILE A 184 7.03 1.49 18.64
C ILE A 184 8.21 2.47 18.55
N TYR A 185 9.10 2.42 19.54
CA TYR A 185 10.23 3.33 19.61
C TYR A 185 11.27 3.05 18.52
N HIS A 186 11.67 1.79 18.38
CA HIS A 186 12.70 1.37 17.44
C HIS A 186 12.64 -0.15 17.21
N THR A 187 12.97 -0.58 16.01
CA THR A 187 13.31 -1.98 15.69
C THR A 187 14.78 -2.06 15.30
N PRO A 188 15.51 -3.16 15.60
CA PRO A 188 16.88 -3.31 15.13
C PRO A 188 17.01 -3.06 13.63
N MET A 189 17.96 -2.23 13.23
CA MET A 189 18.16 -1.86 11.83
C MET A 189 18.47 -3.09 10.98
N ILE A 190 17.75 -3.25 9.86
CA ILE A 190 17.98 -4.34 8.91
C ILE A 190 18.98 -3.86 7.86
N MET A 191 20.18 -4.45 7.87
CA MET A 191 21.26 -4.15 6.93
C MET A 191 21.33 -5.17 5.79
N TYR A 192 20.19 -5.49 5.19
CA TYR A 192 20.13 -6.40 4.05
C TYR A 192 20.46 -5.66 2.75
N ILE A 193 21.47 -6.13 2.03
CA ILE A 193 21.82 -5.65 0.70
C ILE A 193 21.34 -6.69 -0.29
N LYS A 194 20.41 -6.29 -1.17
CA LYS A 194 19.93 -7.14 -2.25
C LYS A 194 21.01 -7.27 -3.31
N THR A 195 21.34 -8.51 -3.68
CA THR A 195 22.20 -8.78 -4.84
C THR A 195 21.41 -8.56 -6.13
N GLU A 196 21.97 -7.74 -7.02
CA GLU A 196 21.39 -7.48 -8.34
C GLU A 196 21.92 -8.48 -9.39
N ASP A 197 23.12 -9.01 -9.16
CA ASP A 197 23.75 -10.01 -10.03
C ASP A 197 23.69 -11.40 -9.36
N PRO A 198 22.94 -12.36 -9.93
CA PRO A 198 22.83 -13.71 -9.38
C PRO A 198 24.09 -14.56 -9.61
N ASP A 199 25.00 -14.14 -10.50
CA ASP A 199 26.23 -14.88 -10.83
C ASP A 199 27.37 -14.61 -9.83
N LEU A 200 27.20 -13.60 -8.96
CA LEU A 200 28.17 -13.24 -7.93
C LEU A 200 27.79 -13.87 -6.57
N PRO A 201 28.79 -14.41 -5.81
CA PRO A 201 28.57 -14.99 -4.49
C PRO A 201 28.29 -13.97 -3.38
#